data_AF-T0YAF3-F1
#
_entry.id   AF-T0YAF3-F1
#
_cell.length_a   1.000
_cell.length_b   1.000
_cell.length_c   1.000
_cell.angle_alpha   90.00
_cell.angle_beta   90.00
_cell.angle_gamma   90.00
#
_symmetry.space_group_name_H-M   'P 1'
#
loop_
_entity.id
_entity.type
_entity.pdbx_description
1 polymer ?
#
loop_
_entity_poly.entity_id
_entity_poly.type
_entity_poly.pdbx_seq_one_letter_code
_entity_poly.pdbx_strand_id
1 'polypeptide(L)'
;MVRITGKGGSYSPTRGAVFNSAHFTLLRRNARGTASRLRLTPLGILQLRHVTFTTCKLPKPSWVLRASSLTIDTRDRIGTGRDARVDLHGIPLLYTPWVSFPVGNVRKTGFLFPTFGNTSTSGLQVTTPFYWNIAPNADLTLQPTEYQRRGIDLGGEARLLTADDRTELDWDYLPYDSAYHGSRSRIRLRSETNLPGGLRLSLDGENVSDSQYFEDFANGPGRREHRVPQSPRRAVLPQRALERPRHGAAVSNHRQHTAG
;
A
#
# COMPACT_ATOMS: atom_id res chain seq x y z
N MET A 1 -7.14 2.03 -20.77
CA MET A 1 -6.99 2.98 -21.88
C MET A 1 -6.87 4.39 -21.33
N VAL A 2 -5.93 5.17 -21.85
CA VAL A 2 -5.66 6.57 -21.48
C VAL A 2 -5.90 7.42 -22.71
N ARG A 3 -6.57 8.56 -22.56
CA ARG A 3 -6.73 9.56 -23.62
C ARG A 3 -5.98 10.82 -23.23
N ILE A 4 -5.15 11.35 -24.13
CA ILE A 4 -4.39 12.59 -23.94
C ILE A 4 -4.74 13.53 -25.08
N THR A 5 -5.07 14.78 -24.76
CA THR A 5 -5.27 15.87 -25.73
C THR A 5 -4.43 17.07 -25.28
N GLY A 6 -4.09 17.98 -26.18
CA GLY A 6 -3.30 19.17 -25.85
C GLY A 6 -3.41 20.24 -26.94
N LYS A 7 -2.95 21.46 -26.64
CA LYS A 7 -2.96 22.57 -27.62
C LYS A 7 -1.91 22.41 -28.72
N GLY A 8 -0.92 21.56 -28.50
CA GLY A 8 0.13 21.25 -29.45
C GLY A 8 1.10 20.23 -28.87
N GLY A 9 1.90 19.62 -29.74
CA GLY A 9 2.86 18.61 -29.33
C GLY A 9 3.72 18.13 -30.48
N SER A 10 4.73 17.33 -30.14
CA SER A 10 5.55 16.63 -31.11
C SER A 10 5.74 15.19 -30.66
N TYR A 11 5.91 14.29 -31.62
CA TYR A 11 6.24 12.90 -31.39
C TYR A 11 7.39 12.50 -32.30
N SER A 12 8.33 11.76 -31.75
CA SER A 12 9.43 11.15 -32.49
C SER A 12 9.81 9.84 -31.81
N PRO A 13 10.04 8.74 -32.56
CA PRO A 13 10.45 7.48 -31.97
C PRO A 13 11.73 7.58 -31.11
N THR A 14 12.66 8.45 -31.50
CA THR A 14 13.96 8.60 -30.83
C THR A 14 13.95 9.62 -29.70
N ARG A 15 13.04 10.61 -29.72
CA ARG A 15 12.95 11.67 -28.69
C ARG A 15 11.75 11.53 -27.76
N GLY A 16 10.80 10.66 -28.09
CA GLY A 16 9.56 10.46 -27.36
C GLY A 16 8.46 11.45 -27.76
N ALA A 17 7.51 11.69 -26.86
CA ALA A 17 6.37 12.58 -27.08
C ALA A 17 6.43 13.78 -26.14
N VAL A 18 6.05 14.97 -26.64
CA VAL A 18 5.86 16.18 -25.83
C VAL A 18 4.51 16.79 -26.16
N PHE A 19 3.74 17.13 -25.14
CA PHE A 19 2.45 17.81 -25.25
C PHE A 19 2.45 19.06 -24.38
N ASN A 20 1.96 20.17 -24.93
CA ASN A 20 1.76 21.42 -24.20
C ASN A 20 0.27 21.58 -23.85
N SER A 21 -0.03 22.09 -22.65
CA SER A 21 -1.41 22.20 -22.12
C SER A 21 -2.17 20.87 -22.22
N ALA A 22 -1.54 19.80 -21.75
CA ALA A 22 -2.06 18.45 -21.84
C ALA A 22 -3.27 18.26 -20.91
N HIS A 23 -4.30 17.63 -21.42
CA HIS A 23 -5.46 17.12 -20.68
C HIS A 23 -5.44 15.60 -20.82
N PHE A 24 -5.55 14.88 -19.70
CA PHE A 24 -5.52 13.43 -19.72
C PHE A 24 -6.70 12.84 -18.95
N THR A 25 -7.23 11.73 -19.47
CA THR A 25 -8.32 10.97 -18.88
C THR A 25 -7.93 9.50 -18.75
N LEU A 26 -7.97 8.98 -17.53
CA LEU A 26 -7.77 7.58 -17.19
C LEU A 26 -9.13 6.87 -17.12
N LEU A 27 -9.55 6.25 -18.22
CA LEU A 27 -10.91 5.69 -18.37
C LEU A 27 -11.22 4.60 -17.32
N ARG A 28 -10.26 3.73 -17.00
CA ARG A 28 -10.47 2.64 -16.03
C ARG A 28 -10.50 3.09 -14.57
N ARG A 29 -9.95 4.27 -14.27
CA ARG A 29 -9.86 4.80 -12.90
C ARG A 29 -10.80 5.98 -12.67
N ASN A 30 -11.67 6.29 -13.64
CA ASN A 30 -12.54 7.47 -13.66
C ASN A 30 -11.80 8.76 -13.27
N ALA A 31 -10.52 8.87 -13.64
CA ALA A 31 -9.67 9.96 -13.22
C ALA A 31 -9.33 10.89 -14.39
N ARG A 32 -9.14 12.16 -14.08
CA ARG A 32 -8.86 13.22 -15.06
C ARG A 32 -7.79 14.14 -14.50
N GLY A 33 -7.07 14.80 -15.39
CA GLY A 33 -6.10 15.79 -14.97
C GLY A 33 -5.59 16.65 -16.11
N THR A 34 -4.84 17.68 -15.73
CA THR A 34 -4.18 18.59 -16.66
C THR A 34 -2.71 18.73 -16.31
N ALA A 35 -1.89 19.09 -17.29
CA ALA A 35 -0.50 19.46 -17.09
C ALA A 35 -0.10 20.56 -18.07
N SER A 36 0.63 21.57 -17.61
CA SER A 36 1.17 22.62 -18.48
C SER A 36 2.09 22.06 -19.57
N ARG A 37 2.87 21.03 -19.23
CA ARG A 37 3.72 20.27 -20.15
C ARG A 37 3.76 18.81 -19.72
N LEU A 38 3.62 17.91 -20.69
CA LEU A 38 3.76 16.47 -20.53
C LEU A 38 4.83 15.97 -21.50
N ARG A 39 5.81 15.22 -21.01
CA ARG A 39 6.88 14.61 -21.80
C ARG A 39 6.95 13.12 -21.50
N LEU A 40 6.87 12.29 -22.52
CA LEU A 40 7.09 10.85 -22.45
C LEU A 40 8.39 10.54 -23.17
N THR A 41 9.39 10.05 -22.45
CA THR A 41 10.66 9.63 -23.05
C THR A 41 10.55 8.24 -23.70
N PRO A 42 11.42 7.89 -24.67
CA PRO A 42 11.47 6.54 -25.24
C PRO A 42 11.75 5.45 -24.20
N LEU A 43 12.38 5.81 -23.08
CA LEU A 43 12.66 4.90 -21.97
C LEU A 43 11.42 4.60 -21.11
N GLY A 44 10.27 5.23 -21.39
CA GLY A 44 9.05 5.04 -20.61
C GLY A 44 8.94 5.92 -19.37
N ILE A 45 9.79 6.95 -19.25
CA ILE A 45 9.67 7.95 -18.19
C ILE A 45 8.69 9.04 -18.64
N LEU A 46 7.63 9.23 -17.86
CA LEU A 46 6.60 10.25 -18.05
C LEU A 46 6.84 11.40 -17.07
N GLN A 47 7.08 12.61 -17.59
CA GLN A 47 7.33 13.82 -16.83
C GLN A 47 6.21 14.83 -17.09
N LEU A 48 5.61 15.36 -16.03
CA LEU A 48 4.56 16.37 -16.10
C LEU A 48 4.92 17.58 -15.24
N ARG A 49 4.53 18.77 -15.68
CA ARG A 49 4.72 20.06 -14.99
C ARG A 49 3.39 20.73 -14.69
N HIS A 50 3.25 21.32 -13.51
CA HIS A 50 2.02 21.96 -13.03
C HIS A 50 0.80 21.06 -13.22
N VAL A 51 0.80 19.94 -12.52
CA VAL A 51 -0.19 18.88 -12.68
C VAL A 51 -1.40 19.17 -11.82
N THR A 52 -2.58 18.90 -12.36
CA THR A 52 -3.80 18.73 -11.58
C THR A 52 -4.37 17.34 -11.79
N PHE A 53 -4.95 16.74 -10.77
CA PHE A 53 -5.56 15.41 -10.81
C PHE A 53 -6.80 15.34 -9.92
N THR A 54 -7.87 14.74 -10.43
CA THR A 54 -9.09 14.47 -9.66
C THR A 54 -9.85 13.26 -10.21
N THR A 55 -10.55 12.53 -9.35
CA THR A 55 -11.53 11.51 -9.74
C THR A 55 -12.96 12.06 -9.79
N CYS A 56 -13.18 13.29 -9.30
CA CYS A 56 -14.48 13.95 -9.34
C CYS A 56 -14.88 14.28 -10.78
N LYS A 57 -16.20 14.42 -10.98
CA LYS A 57 -16.74 15.03 -12.20
C LYS A 57 -16.41 16.53 -12.20
N LEU A 58 -16.10 17.06 -13.37
CA LEU A 58 -15.93 18.50 -13.60
C LEU A 58 -17.30 19.14 -13.90
N PRO A 59 -17.48 20.47 -13.70
CA PRO A 59 -16.47 21.50 -13.43
C PRO A 59 -16.20 21.81 -11.94
N LYS A 60 -17.00 21.28 -11.01
CA LYS A 60 -16.88 21.54 -9.56
C LYS A 60 -16.38 20.31 -8.81
N PRO A 61 -15.08 19.98 -8.86
CA PRO A 61 -14.55 18.86 -8.12
C PRO A 61 -14.53 19.16 -6.61
N SER A 62 -15.00 18.22 -5.79
CA SER A 62 -14.90 18.35 -4.33
C SER A 62 -13.45 18.34 -3.86
N TRP A 63 -12.55 17.66 -4.59
CA TRP A 63 -11.12 17.63 -4.29
C TRP A 63 -10.27 17.67 -5.56
N VAL A 64 -9.08 18.26 -5.47
CA VAL A 64 -8.07 18.31 -6.53
C VAL A 64 -6.68 18.14 -5.92
N LEU A 65 -5.90 17.19 -6.44
CA LEU A 65 -4.46 17.13 -6.18
C LEU A 65 -3.73 18.03 -7.17
N ARG A 66 -2.83 18.86 -6.67
CA ARG A 66 -1.94 19.71 -7.46
C ARG A 66 -0.48 19.40 -7.15
N ALA A 67 0.41 19.48 -8.15
CA ALA A 67 1.85 19.31 -7.95
C ALA A 67 2.65 20.17 -8.93
N SER A 68 3.81 20.69 -8.51
CA SER A 68 4.70 21.47 -9.39
C SER A 68 5.34 20.56 -10.46
N SER A 69 5.69 19.33 -10.09
CA SER A 69 6.17 18.31 -11.00
C SER A 69 5.75 16.90 -10.58
N LEU A 70 5.57 16.04 -11.59
CA LEU A 70 5.31 14.62 -11.42
C LEU A 70 6.17 13.84 -12.41
N THR A 71 6.93 12.87 -11.93
CA THR A 71 7.71 11.94 -12.75
C THR A 71 7.25 10.52 -12.46
N ILE A 72 6.89 9.77 -13.50
CA ILE A 72 6.48 8.37 -13.42
C ILE A 72 7.49 7.57 -14.24
N ASP A 73 8.23 6.69 -13.55
CA ASP A 73 9.06 5.68 -14.19
C ASP A 73 8.24 4.39 -14.33
N THR A 74 8.02 3.96 -15.57
CA THR A 74 7.24 2.75 -15.85
C THR A 74 8.04 1.46 -15.68
N ARG A 75 9.37 1.52 -15.71
CA ARG A 75 10.26 0.37 -15.49
C ARG A 75 10.42 0.08 -14.01
N ASP A 76 10.75 1.11 -13.25
CA ASP A 76 10.88 1.01 -11.79
C ASP A 76 9.52 1.00 -11.08
N ARG A 77 8.45 1.31 -11.81
CA ARG A 77 7.07 1.35 -11.32
C ARG A 77 6.92 2.29 -10.13
N ILE A 78 7.59 3.43 -10.18
CA ILE A 78 7.57 4.46 -9.13
C ILE A 78 7.18 5.80 -9.73
N GLY A 79 6.26 6.49 -9.07
CA GLY A 79 5.94 7.88 -9.26
C GLY A 79 6.59 8.74 -8.19
N THR A 80 7.08 9.92 -8.55
CA THR A 80 7.57 10.95 -7.64
C THR A 80 6.93 12.28 -7.95
N GLY A 81 6.51 13.02 -6.93
CA GLY A 81 5.93 14.35 -7.03
C GLY A 81 6.68 15.35 -6.17
N ARG A 82 6.69 16.62 -6.59
CA ARG A 82 7.22 17.76 -5.82
C ARG A 82 6.12 18.79 -5.60
N ASP A 83 6.17 19.43 -4.43
CA ASP A 83 5.20 20.45 -4.00
C ASP A 83 3.76 20.00 -4.21
N ALA A 84 3.48 18.78 -3.77
CA ALA A 84 2.16 18.19 -3.92
C ALA A 84 1.25 18.74 -2.83
N ARG A 85 0.03 19.13 -3.21
CA ARG A 85 -1.01 19.53 -2.28
C ARG A 85 -2.37 18.98 -2.67
N VAL A 86 -3.23 18.79 -1.69
CA VAL A 86 -4.62 18.39 -1.88
C VAL A 86 -5.51 19.55 -1.47
N ASP A 87 -6.26 20.07 -2.44
CA ASP A 87 -7.25 21.12 -2.26
C ASP A 87 -8.64 20.46 -2.10
N LEU A 88 -9.36 20.72 -1.01
CA LEU A 88 -10.74 20.29 -0.80
C LEU A 88 -11.67 21.51 -0.88
N HIS A 89 -12.62 21.51 -1.79
CA HIS A 89 -13.49 22.66 -2.08
C HIS A 89 -12.71 23.98 -2.30
N GLY A 90 -11.48 23.89 -2.82
CA GLY A 90 -10.59 25.03 -3.05
C GLY A 90 -9.67 25.39 -1.87
N ILE A 91 -9.85 24.75 -0.71
CA ILE A 91 -9.04 24.97 0.49
C ILE A 91 -7.87 23.98 0.52
N PRO A 92 -6.60 24.42 0.59
CA PRO A 92 -5.45 23.53 0.67
C PRO A 92 -5.40 22.87 2.06
N LEU A 93 -5.60 21.54 2.13
CA LEU A 93 -5.61 20.80 3.40
C LEU A 93 -4.30 20.08 3.71
N LEU A 94 -3.66 19.53 2.68
CA LEU A 94 -2.43 18.75 2.84
C LEU A 94 -1.38 19.28 1.88
N TYR A 95 -0.16 19.49 2.35
CA TYR A 95 1.00 19.83 1.54
C TYR A 95 2.14 18.87 1.87
N THR A 96 2.87 18.45 0.83
CA THR A 96 4.14 17.76 0.98
C THR A 96 5.15 18.25 -0.06
N PRO A 97 6.38 18.61 0.36
CA PRO A 97 7.42 19.05 -0.57
C PRO A 97 7.88 17.91 -1.50
N TRP A 98 7.73 16.66 -1.07
CA TRP A 98 8.08 15.49 -1.87
C TRP A 98 7.22 14.28 -1.50
N VAL A 99 6.71 13.60 -2.53
CA VAL A 99 5.97 12.35 -2.38
C VAL A 99 6.47 11.32 -3.37
N SER A 100 6.47 10.04 -2.98
CA SER A 100 6.67 8.94 -3.91
C SER A 100 5.62 7.86 -3.72
N PHE A 101 5.16 7.27 -4.82
CA PHE A 101 4.04 6.32 -4.82
C PHE A 101 4.29 5.19 -5.83
N PRO A 102 3.78 3.97 -5.57
CA PRO A 102 3.91 2.87 -6.51
C PRO A 102 3.01 3.07 -7.75
N VAL A 103 3.47 2.61 -8.90
CA VAL A 103 2.75 2.65 -10.17
C VAL A 103 2.30 1.22 -10.53
N GLY A 104 0.99 1.00 -10.43
CA GLY A 104 0.39 -0.34 -10.57
C GLY A 104 0.24 -1.03 -9.22
N ASN A 105 0.53 -2.33 -9.15
CA ASN A 105 0.29 -3.17 -7.96
C ASN A 105 1.59 -3.52 -7.23
N VAL A 106 2.55 -2.59 -7.21
CA VAL A 106 3.82 -2.79 -6.48
C VAL A 106 3.65 -2.30 -5.06
N ARG A 107 4.22 -3.04 -4.10
CA ARG A 107 4.27 -2.64 -2.70
C ARG A 107 5.44 -1.69 -2.48
N LYS A 108 5.23 -0.61 -1.73
CA LYS A 108 6.27 0.39 -1.45
C LYS A 108 6.18 0.86 -0.01
N THR A 109 7.28 0.76 0.72
CA THR A 109 7.42 1.33 2.07
C THR A 109 7.23 2.85 2.06
N GLY A 110 6.50 3.37 3.03
CA GLY A 110 6.28 4.81 3.20
C GLY A 110 5.03 5.13 4.02
N PHE A 111 4.81 6.43 4.22
CA PHE A 111 3.59 6.93 4.83
C PHE A 111 2.38 6.66 3.95
N LEU A 112 1.31 6.18 4.57
CA LEU A 112 -0.01 6.14 3.97
C LEU A 112 -0.72 7.48 4.21
N PHE A 113 -1.85 7.69 3.53
CA PHE A 113 -2.66 8.88 3.80
C PHE A 113 -3.15 8.86 5.25
N PRO A 114 -3.02 9.98 5.98
CA PRO A 114 -3.56 10.06 7.32
C PRO A 114 -5.08 9.97 7.27
N THR A 115 -5.66 9.40 8.31
CA THR A 115 -7.11 9.36 8.50
C THR A 115 -7.50 10.28 9.64
N PHE A 116 -8.64 10.94 9.49
CA PHE A 116 -9.19 11.86 10.46
C PHE A 116 -10.53 11.30 10.94
N GLY A 117 -10.77 11.36 12.24
CA GLY A 117 -12.03 10.93 12.85
C GLY A 117 -12.50 11.95 13.87
N ASN A 118 -13.79 11.94 14.20
CA ASN A 118 -14.32 12.66 15.35
C ASN A 118 -15.41 11.82 16.01
N THR A 119 -15.29 11.59 17.31
CA THR A 119 -16.25 10.79 18.10
C THR A 119 -16.58 11.51 19.39
N SER A 120 -17.74 11.21 19.99
CA SER A 120 -18.12 11.74 21.30
C SER A 120 -17.18 11.27 22.41
N THR A 121 -16.67 10.05 22.31
CA THR A 121 -15.81 9.42 23.33
C THR A 121 -14.34 9.85 23.23
N SER A 122 -13.80 10.05 22.03
CA SER A 122 -12.36 10.31 21.85
C SER A 122 -12.03 11.68 21.23
N GLY A 123 -13.04 12.45 20.83
CA GLY A 123 -12.88 13.76 20.21
C GLY A 123 -12.27 13.66 18.81
N LEU A 124 -11.58 14.72 18.37
CA LEU A 124 -10.83 14.72 17.12
C LEU A 124 -9.72 13.68 17.18
N GLN A 125 -9.52 12.97 16.07
CA GLN A 125 -8.58 11.87 15.92
C GLN A 125 -7.77 12.06 14.65
N VAL A 126 -6.45 11.81 14.75
CA VAL A 126 -5.55 11.80 13.60
C VAL A 126 -4.70 10.54 13.66
N THR A 127 -4.85 9.66 12.67
CA THR A 127 -3.97 8.49 12.51
C THR A 127 -3.01 8.74 11.35
N THR A 128 -1.73 8.44 11.55
CA THR A 128 -0.67 8.63 10.54
C THR A 128 0.03 7.31 10.21
N PRO A 129 -0.55 6.45 9.35
CA PRO A 129 0.01 5.13 9.14
C PRO A 129 1.33 5.15 8.37
N PHE A 130 2.28 4.30 8.77
CA PHE A 130 3.51 4.01 8.05
C PHE A 130 3.53 2.54 7.65
N TYR A 131 3.53 2.28 6.34
CA TYR A 131 3.62 0.93 5.79
C TYR A 131 5.08 0.56 5.52
N TRP A 132 5.49 -0.61 5.99
CA TRP A 132 6.79 -1.20 5.78
C TRP A 132 6.67 -2.54 5.08
N ASN A 133 7.09 -2.57 3.81
CA ASN A 133 7.21 -3.81 3.05
C ASN A 133 8.53 -4.50 3.38
N ILE A 134 8.50 -5.43 4.34
CA ILE A 134 9.69 -6.14 4.85
C ILE A 134 10.20 -7.14 3.80
N ALA A 135 9.29 -7.95 3.25
CA ALA A 135 9.58 -8.97 2.24
C ALA A 135 8.37 -9.12 1.30
N PRO A 136 8.49 -9.83 0.15
CA PRO A 136 7.36 -10.08 -0.75
C PRO A 136 6.16 -10.74 -0.05
N ASN A 137 6.42 -11.41 1.07
CA ASN A 137 5.50 -12.26 1.79
C ASN A 137 5.29 -11.80 3.26
N ALA A 138 5.90 -10.69 3.68
CA ALA A 138 5.77 -10.13 5.03
C ALA A 138 5.71 -8.60 4.99
N ASP A 139 4.78 -8.02 5.74
CA ASP A 139 4.66 -6.58 5.87
C ASP A 139 4.22 -6.13 7.26
N LEU A 140 4.50 -4.87 7.57
CA LEU A 140 4.15 -4.23 8.82
C LEU A 140 3.53 -2.86 8.54
N THR A 141 2.46 -2.52 9.23
CA THR A 141 1.88 -1.18 9.23
C THR A 141 1.89 -0.65 10.65
N LEU A 142 2.59 0.45 10.91
CA LEU A 142 2.53 1.17 12.18
C LEU A 142 1.48 2.27 12.04
N GLN A 143 0.64 2.45 13.06
CA GLN A 143 -0.54 3.31 13.02
C GLN A 143 -0.63 4.21 14.26
N PRO A 144 0.33 5.13 14.47
CA PRO A 144 0.22 6.11 15.55
C PRO A 144 -1.06 6.94 15.39
N THR A 145 -1.86 7.00 16.45
CA THR A 145 -3.13 7.72 16.50
C THR A 145 -3.14 8.70 17.66
N GLU A 146 -3.31 9.97 17.35
CA GLU A 146 -3.56 11.02 18.34
C GLU A 146 -5.06 11.12 18.60
N TYR A 147 -5.48 10.92 19.86
CA TYR A 147 -6.84 11.15 20.33
C TYR A 147 -6.89 12.44 21.16
N GLN A 148 -7.64 13.44 20.71
CA GLN A 148 -7.78 14.74 21.39
C GLN A 148 -8.14 14.60 22.87
N ARG A 149 -8.96 13.61 23.24
CA ARG A 149 -9.46 13.41 24.61
C ARG A 149 -8.81 12.24 25.36
N ARG A 150 -7.85 11.52 24.75
CA ARG A 150 -7.27 10.30 25.34
C ARG A 150 -5.75 10.22 25.29
N GLY A 151 -5.08 10.92 24.35
CA GLY A 151 -3.63 10.86 24.16
C GLY A 151 -3.21 10.04 22.93
N ILE A 152 -1.95 9.60 22.92
CA ILE A 152 -1.33 8.91 21.77
C ILE A 152 -1.42 7.40 21.94
N ASP A 153 -2.04 6.74 20.98
CA ASP A 153 -2.02 5.28 20.82
C ASP A 153 -1.00 4.86 19.75
N LEU A 154 -0.30 3.77 20.00
CA LEU A 154 0.61 3.14 19.06
C LEU A 154 0.05 1.81 18.55
N GLY A 155 -0.80 1.90 17.53
CA GLY A 155 -1.34 0.75 16.82
C GLY A 155 -0.40 0.15 15.78
N GLY A 156 -0.66 -1.09 15.38
CA GLY A 156 -0.04 -1.70 14.22
C GLY A 156 -0.64 -3.03 13.76
N GLU A 157 -0.32 -3.39 12.53
CA GLU A 157 -0.72 -4.62 11.85
C GLU A 157 0.52 -5.28 11.24
N ALA A 158 0.85 -6.50 11.67
CA ALA A 158 1.86 -7.34 11.04
C ALA A 158 1.20 -8.49 10.29
N ARG A 159 1.67 -8.75 9.07
CA ARG A 159 1.16 -9.85 8.24
C ARG A 159 2.29 -10.70 7.70
N LEU A 160 2.07 -12.01 7.76
CA LEU A 160 2.91 -13.03 7.16
C LEU A 160 2.05 -13.92 6.27
N LEU A 161 2.56 -14.21 5.07
CA LEU A 161 1.99 -15.19 4.17
C LEU A 161 3.12 -16.10 3.68
N THR A 162 2.95 -17.42 3.78
CA THR A 162 3.84 -18.40 3.18
C THR A 162 3.00 -19.37 2.34
N ALA A 163 3.60 -20.48 1.87
CA ALA A 163 2.84 -21.52 1.19
C ALA A 163 1.85 -22.22 2.15
N ASP A 164 2.26 -22.36 3.41
CA ASP A 164 1.55 -23.18 4.40
C ASP A 164 0.94 -22.33 5.52
N ASP A 165 1.32 -21.07 5.66
CA ASP A 165 0.91 -20.20 6.76
C ASP A 165 0.31 -18.87 6.28
N ARG A 166 -0.76 -18.44 6.93
CA ARG A 166 -1.25 -17.06 6.88
C ARG A 166 -1.46 -16.56 8.30
N THR A 167 -0.70 -15.55 8.69
CA THR A 167 -0.77 -14.96 10.03
C THR A 167 -0.96 -13.45 9.97
N GLU A 168 -1.86 -12.93 10.79
CA GLU A 168 -2.16 -11.51 11.00
C GLU A 168 -2.11 -11.22 12.50
N LEU A 169 -1.30 -10.24 12.90
CA LEU A 169 -1.18 -9.75 14.27
C LEU A 169 -1.56 -8.27 14.28
N ASP A 170 -2.63 -7.94 14.99
CA ASP A 170 -3.07 -6.58 15.26
C ASP A 170 -2.67 -6.23 16.70
N TRP A 171 -2.15 -5.04 16.96
CA TRP A 171 -1.94 -4.55 18.32
C TRP A 171 -2.26 -3.06 18.42
N ASP A 172 -2.64 -2.64 19.62
CA ASP A 172 -2.91 -1.27 20.00
C ASP A 172 -2.37 -1.05 21.42
N TYR A 173 -1.69 0.07 21.66
CA TYR A 173 -1.17 0.41 22.98
C TYR A 173 -1.24 1.91 23.24
N LEU A 174 -2.08 2.27 24.20
CA LEU A 174 -2.27 3.61 24.71
C LEU A 174 -1.68 3.66 26.13
N PRO A 175 -0.45 4.15 26.30
CA PRO A 175 0.25 4.10 27.59
C PRO A 175 -0.46 4.90 28.70
N TYR A 176 -1.18 5.97 28.33
CA TYR A 176 -1.98 6.74 29.25
C TYR A 176 -3.23 7.28 28.55
N ASP A 177 -4.39 6.71 28.87
CA ASP A 177 -5.70 7.21 28.45
C ASP A 177 -6.21 8.23 29.49
N SER A 178 -6.27 9.51 29.11
CA SER A 178 -6.70 10.58 30.02
C SER A 178 -8.16 10.46 30.50
N ALA A 179 -9.03 9.74 29.76
CA ALA A 179 -10.41 9.52 30.18
C ALA A 179 -10.56 8.31 31.11
N TYR A 180 -9.66 7.34 31.01
CA TYR A 180 -9.66 6.11 31.83
C TYR A 180 -8.70 6.19 33.03
N HIS A 181 -7.76 7.14 33.02
CA HIS A 181 -6.69 7.28 34.02
C HIS A 181 -5.80 6.03 34.16
N GLY A 182 -5.43 5.42 33.03
CA GLY A 182 -4.57 4.23 33.00
C GLY A 182 -4.13 3.87 31.59
N SER A 183 -3.28 2.84 31.47
CA SER A 183 -2.88 2.31 30.18
C SER A 183 -3.97 1.39 29.60
N ARG A 184 -4.14 1.42 28.29
CA ARG A 184 -5.04 0.52 27.58
C ARG A 184 -4.34 -0.18 26.42
N SER A 185 -4.72 -1.41 26.16
CA SER A 185 -4.07 -2.23 25.15
C SER A 185 -5.02 -3.22 24.51
N ARG A 186 -4.71 -3.58 23.28
CA ARG A 186 -5.33 -4.69 22.57
C ARG A 186 -4.29 -5.45 21.79
N ILE A 187 -4.46 -6.76 21.73
CA ILE A 187 -3.71 -7.63 20.85
C ILE A 187 -4.67 -8.65 20.23
N ARG A 188 -4.54 -8.89 18.93
CA ARG A 188 -5.29 -9.93 18.24
C ARG A 188 -4.36 -10.70 17.31
N LEU A 189 -4.43 -12.02 17.39
CA LEU A 189 -3.71 -12.94 16.53
C LEU A 189 -4.72 -13.79 15.76
N ARG A 190 -4.64 -13.75 14.42
CA ARG A 190 -5.32 -14.69 13.53
C ARG A 190 -4.26 -15.45 12.75
N SER A 191 -4.29 -16.78 12.81
CA SER A 191 -3.35 -17.62 12.08
C SER A 191 -4.04 -18.86 11.53
N GLU A 192 -3.75 -19.19 10.28
CA GLU A 192 -4.11 -20.45 9.65
C GLU A 192 -2.85 -21.11 9.10
N THR A 193 -2.49 -22.27 9.65
CA THR A 193 -1.29 -23.00 9.28
C THR A 193 -1.64 -24.42 8.84
N ASN A 194 -1.23 -24.81 7.65
CA ASN A 194 -1.25 -26.18 7.17
C ASN A 194 -0.01 -26.90 7.71
N LEU A 195 -0.23 -27.92 8.51
CA LEU A 195 0.80 -28.76 9.09
C LEU A 195 0.96 -30.06 8.27
N PRO A 196 2.11 -30.75 8.39
CA PRO A 196 2.31 -32.05 7.74
C PRO A 196 1.21 -33.06 8.11
N GLY A 197 0.92 -33.97 7.18
CA GLY A 197 -0.12 -34.99 7.38
C GLY A 197 -1.56 -34.48 7.14
N GLY A 198 -1.72 -33.30 6.53
CA GLY A 198 -3.04 -32.75 6.20
C GLY A 198 -3.76 -32.09 7.40
N LEU A 199 -3.06 -31.93 8.52
CA LEU A 199 -3.58 -31.24 9.69
C LEU A 199 -3.64 -29.73 9.41
N ARG A 200 -4.74 -29.08 9.79
CA ARG A 200 -4.88 -27.62 9.72
C ARG A 200 -5.02 -27.06 11.14
N LEU A 201 -4.12 -26.16 11.50
CA LEU A 201 -4.20 -25.39 12.74
C LEU A 201 -4.83 -24.03 12.44
N SER A 202 -5.87 -23.69 13.19
CA SER A 202 -6.51 -22.37 13.13
C SER A 202 -6.46 -21.73 14.52
N LEU A 203 -5.91 -20.53 14.59
CA LEU A 203 -5.83 -19.71 15.81
C LEU A 203 -6.58 -18.40 15.56
N ASP A 204 -7.53 -18.05 16.43
CA ASP A 204 -8.11 -16.72 16.54
C ASP A 204 -8.20 -16.37 18.02
N GLY A 205 -7.35 -15.45 18.45
CA GLY A 205 -7.24 -15.03 19.85
C GLY A 205 -7.18 -13.51 19.92
N GLU A 206 -7.93 -12.94 20.86
CA GLU A 206 -8.00 -11.50 21.08
C GLU A 206 -8.00 -11.22 22.58
N ASN A 207 -7.14 -10.30 23.02
CA ASN A 207 -7.04 -9.87 24.40
C ASN A 207 -7.08 -8.34 24.45
N VAL A 208 -7.77 -7.81 25.46
CA VAL A 208 -7.93 -6.38 25.72
C VAL A 208 -7.67 -6.08 27.19
N SER A 209 -7.23 -4.86 27.48
CA SER A 209 -6.91 -4.40 28.84
C SER A 209 -8.10 -4.34 29.78
N ASP A 210 -9.29 -4.01 29.26
CA ASP A 210 -10.48 -3.76 30.05
C ASP A 210 -11.77 -4.09 29.26
N SER A 211 -12.87 -4.30 30.00
CA SER A 211 -14.16 -4.69 29.42
C SER A 211 -14.82 -3.60 28.57
N GLN A 212 -14.46 -2.33 28.78
CA GLN A 212 -15.06 -1.18 28.07
C GLN A 212 -14.29 -0.82 26.79
N TYR A 213 -13.16 -1.48 26.54
CA TYR A 213 -12.25 -1.15 25.45
C TYR A 213 -12.94 -1.10 24.07
N PHE A 214 -13.84 -2.03 23.77
CA PHE A 214 -14.54 -2.01 22.48
C PHE A 214 -15.57 -0.88 22.38
N GLU A 215 -16.25 -0.53 23.46
CA GLU A 215 -17.23 0.57 23.47
C GLU A 215 -16.55 1.92 23.18
N ASP A 216 -15.38 2.13 23.77
CA ASP A 216 -14.61 3.36 23.64
C ASP A 216 -13.96 3.53 22.25
N PHE A 217 -13.48 2.43 21.65
CA PHE A 217 -12.66 2.45 20.44
C PHE A 217 -13.32 1.86 19.18
N ALA A 218 -14.52 1.28 19.24
CA ALA A 218 -15.19 0.65 18.09
C ALA A 218 -15.40 1.59 16.88
N ASN A 219 -15.47 2.89 17.11
CA ASN A 219 -15.78 3.90 16.09
C ASN A 219 -14.58 4.74 15.64
N GLY A 220 -13.35 4.35 15.99
CA GLY A 220 -12.14 5.08 15.60
C GLY A 220 -11.76 4.96 14.12
N PRO A 221 -11.01 5.92 13.55
CA PRO A 221 -10.65 5.98 12.14
C PRO A 221 -9.76 4.82 11.68
N GLY A 222 -9.05 4.15 12.59
CA GLY A 222 -8.27 2.94 12.30
C GLY A 222 -9.10 1.65 12.18
N ARG A 223 -10.29 1.58 12.81
CA ARG A 223 -11.05 0.32 12.90
C ARG A 223 -12.04 0.08 11.78
N ARG A 224 -12.48 1.12 11.06
CA ARG A 224 -13.48 0.97 9.99
C ARG A 224 -12.90 0.61 8.63
N GLU A 225 -11.58 0.69 8.39
CA GLU A 225 -11.12 0.73 6.99
C GLU A 225 -9.71 0.20 6.66
N HIS A 226 -9.21 -0.82 7.34
CA HIS A 226 -8.10 -1.64 6.83
C HIS A 226 -8.53 -3.06 6.40
N ARG A 227 -9.74 -3.19 5.84
CA ARG A 227 -9.97 -4.19 4.81
C ARG A 227 -9.37 -3.64 3.50
N VAL A 228 -8.04 -3.71 3.37
CA VAL A 228 -7.39 -3.55 2.06
C VAL A 228 -8.14 -4.49 1.11
N PRO A 229 -8.68 -4.03 -0.04
CA PRO A 229 -9.41 -4.88 -0.94
C PRO A 229 -8.52 -6.09 -1.25
N GLN A 230 -9.01 -7.28 -0.91
CA GLN A 230 -8.36 -8.54 -1.19
C GLN A 230 -8.20 -8.63 -2.71
N SER A 231 -7.06 -8.18 -3.22
CA SER A 231 -6.64 -8.58 -4.56
C SER A 231 -6.49 -10.10 -4.49
N PRO A 232 -7.01 -10.87 -5.45
CA PRO A 232 -6.77 -12.31 -5.48
C PRO A 232 -5.25 -12.52 -5.54
N ARG A 233 -4.68 -12.93 -4.41
CA ARG A 233 -3.25 -13.23 -4.29
C ARG A 233 -3.05 -14.62 -4.88
N ARG A 234 -2.87 -14.70 -6.20
CA ARG A 234 -2.15 -15.84 -6.77
C ARG A 234 -0.69 -15.68 -6.39
N ALA A 235 -0.25 -16.45 -5.39
CA ALA A 235 1.18 -16.71 -5.24
C ALA A 235 1.63 -17.44 -6.51
N VAL A 236 2.34 -16.75 -7.39
CA VAL A 236 3.09 -17.40 -8.47
C VAL A 236 4.46 -17.69 -7.88
N LEU A 237 4.61 -18.88 -7.32
CA LEU A 237 5.92 -19.41 -6.95
C LEU A 237 6.68 -19.70 -8.25
N PRO A 238 7.91 -19.17 -8.43
CA PRO A 238 8.76 -19.61 -9.54
C PRO A 238 9.11 -21.09 -9.32
N GLN A 239 8.80 -21.93 -10.31
CA GLN A 239 8.99 -23.40 -10.28
C GLN A 239 10.45 -23.86 -10.09
N ARG A 240 11.43 -22.94 -9.98
CA ARG A 240 12.85 -23.26 -9.88
C ARG A 240 13.35 -23.67 -8.48
N ALA A 241 12.49 -23.67 -7.46
CA ALA A 241 12.90 -24.01 -6.09
C ALA A 241 12.52 -25.44 -5.64
N LEU A 242 11.97 -26.28 -6.54
CA LEU A 242 11.45 -27.61 -6.20
C LEU A 242 12.27 -28.79 -6.73
N GLU A 243 13.49 -28.58 -7.23
CA GLU A 243 14.41 -29.68 -7.53
C GLU A 243 15.27 -30.01 -6.31
N ARG A 244 14.78 -30.93 -5.47
CA ARG A 244 15.65 -31.64 -4.52
C ARG A 244 16.65 -32.48 -5.30
N PRO A 245 17.95 -32.49 -4.94
CA PRO A 245 18.93 -33.35 -5.59
C PRO A 245 18.59 -34.81 -5.29
N ARG A 246 18.36 -35.61 -6.34
CA ARG A 246 18.32 -37.07 -6.22
C ARG A 246 19.73 -37.54 -5.89
N HIS A 247 19.94 -38.05 -4.68
CA HIS A 247 21.15 -38.81 -4.34
C HIS A 247 21.26 -40.01 -5.28
N GLY A 248 22.29 -39.99 -6.14
CA GLY A 248 22.70 -41.13 -6.93
C GLY A 248 23.38 -42.15 -6.03
N ALA A 249 22.82 -43.35 -5.95
CA ALA A 249 23.57 -44.52 -5.51
C ALA A 249 24.38 -45.05 -6.71
N ALA A 250 25.69 -44.88 -6.62
CA ALA A 250 26.64 -45.53 -7.50
C ALA A 250 26.75 -47.01 -7.10
N VAL A 251 26.61 -47.92 -8.08
CA VAL A 251 27.17 -49.27 -8.00
C VAL A 251 28.07 -49.45 -9.21
N SER A 252 29.34 -49.67 -8.90
CA SER A 252 30.47 -49.78 -9.83
C SER A 252 30.58 -51.19 -10.44
N ASN A 253 30.63 -51.22 -11.77
CA ASN A 253 31.47 -52.04 -12.66
C ASN A 253 31.92 -53.46 -12.23
N HIS A 254 31.62 -54.43 -13.11
CA HIS A 254 32.69 -55.29 -13.63
C HIS A 254 32.46 -55.71 -15.09
N ARG A 255 33.45 -55.42 -15.94
CA ARG A 255 33.64 -55.94 -17.30
C ARG A 255 33.99 -57.42 -17.24
N GLN A 256 33.62 -58.18 -18.25
CA GLN A 256 34.54 -59.07 -18.97
C GLN A 256 34.01 -59.39 -20.38
N HIS A 257 34.91 -59.23 -21.36
CA HIS A 257 34.81 -59.71 -22.74
C HIS A 257 34.93 -61.24 -22.77
N THR A 258 34.26 -61.94 -23.70
CA THR A 258 34.85 -62.62 -24.89
C THR A 258 33.85 -63.54 -25.63
N ALA A 259 33.86 -63.42 -26.96
CA ALA A 259 33.73 -64.39 -28.05
C ALA A 259 32.80 -65.63 -27.97
N GLY A 260 32.08 -65.84 -29.09
CA GLY A 260 31.32 -67.03 -29.47
C GLY A 260 30.44 -66.72 -30.66
#